data_AF-X1L2V4-F1
#
_entry.id   AF-X1L2V4-F1
#
_cell.length_a   1.000
_cell.length_b   1.000
_cell.length_c   1.000
_cell.angle_alpha   90.00
_cell.angle_beta   90.00
_cell.angle_gamma   90.00
#
_symmetry.space_group_name_H-M   'P 1'
#
loop_
_entity.id
_entity.type
_entity.pdbx_description
1 polymer ?
#
loop_
_entity_poly.entity_id
_entity_poly.type
_entity_poly.pdbx_seq_one_letter_code
_entity_poly.pdbx_strand_id
1 'polypeptide(L)'
;MEEFIDFMYGSLGYADRMMSAIDGVAILFELNKDKNLINDSKVCLTLDDFLPWGFKIFSDFEEMYIELIEPSKLKGIEAIAGETLPVRIQKKLTSLSTLYESFYELFSQNNISTRASRYRKVADDIEKVDLDIFKKILIVGFFALTQSERKIFEQLGKKNNTSFVFQKGPGIESLISRLHVDVEEKGAEMKGAEVNFYKAMDVHGEIFALN
;
A
#
# COMPACT_ATOMS: atom_id res chain seq x y z
N MET A 1 0.28 6.34 10.48
CA MET A 1 0.99 5.10 10.13
C MET A 1 2.29 5.43 9.41
N GLU A 2 2.27 6.28 8.38
CA GLU A 2 3.48 6.73 7.68
C GLU A 2 4.55 7.32 8.60
N GLU A 3 4.19 8.25 9.49
CA GLU A 3 5.13 8.82 10.47
C GLU A 3 5.80 7.77 11.37
N PHE A 4 5.08 6.68 11.68
CA PHE A 4 5.63 5.58 12.49
C PHE A 4 6.62 4.73 11.68
N ILE A 5 6.36 4.49 10.38
CA ILE A 5 7.36 3.88 9.48
C ILE A 5 8.57 4.78 9.37
N ASP A 6 8.39 6.07 9.12
CA ASP A 6 9.51 7.00 8.95
C ASP A 6 10.38 7.08 10.22
N PHE A 7 9.75 7.04 11.39
CA PHE A 7 10.44 6.91 12.66
C PHE A 7 11.30 5.63 12.72
N MET A 8 10.71 4.46 12.46
CA MET A 8 11.44 3.18 12.49
C MET A 8 12.50 3.10 11.41
N TYR A 9 12.24 3.68 10.24
CA TYR A 9 13.17 3.76 9.12
C TYR A 9 14.42 4.54 9.52
N GLY A 10 14.24 5.70 10.14
CA GLY A 10 15.33 6.51 10.66
C GLY A 10 16.08 5.85 11.83
N SER A 11 15.37 5.16 12.74
CA SER A 11 16.03 4.47 13.86
C SER A 11 16.89 3.27 13.41
N LEU A 12 16.60 2.69 12.25
CA LEU A 12 17.45 1.70 11.59
C LEU A 12 18.70 2.32 10.91
N GLY A 13 18.86 3.64 10.96
CA GLY A 13 20.00 4.36 10.39
C GLY A 13 19.87 4.67 8.90
N TYR A 14 18.70 4.42 8.29
CA TYR A 14 18.45 4.80 6.91
C TYR A 14 18.20 6.30 6.78
N ALA A 15 18.83 6.92 5.78
CA ALA A 15 18.81 8.37 5.57
C ALA A 15 18.54 8.78 4.11
N ASP A 16 18.16 7.82 3.27
CA ASP A 16 17.86 8.02 1.87
C ASP A 16 16.62 8.89 1.65
N ARG A 17 16.70 9.78 0.66
CA ARG A 17 15.69 10.80 0.37
C ARG A 17 14.40 10.14 -0.11
N MET A 18 13.26 10.49 0.49
CA MET A 18 11.96 10.09 -0.03
C MET A 18 11.64 10.87 -1.30
N MET A 19 11.33 10.17 -2.39
CA MET A 19 10.92 10.76 -3.65
C MET A 19 9.42 11.07 -3.66
N SER A 20 9.04 12.08 -4.44
CA SER A 20 7.63 12.35 -4.71
C SER A 20 7.10 11.42 -5.81
N ALA A 21 5.77 11.34 -5.95
CA ALA A 21 5.15 10.62 -7.06
C ALA A 21 5.59 11.15 -8.43
N ILE A 22 5.80 12.47 -8.56
CA ILE A 22 6.26 13.09 -9.82
C ILE A 22 7.67 12.60 -10.17
N ASP A 23 8.58 12.55 -9.19
CA ASP A 23 9.93 12.02 -9.37
C ASP A 23 9.88 10.55 -9.81
N GLY A 24 9.04 9.74 -9.15
CA GLY A 24 8.83 8.34 -9.50
C GLY A 24 8.32 8.15 -10.93
N VAL A 25 7.35 8.96 -11.34
CA VAL A 25 6.83 8.94 -12.72
C VAL A 25 7.87 9.36 -13.74
N ALA A 26 8.69 10.36 -13.45
CA ALA A 26 9.79 10.77 -14.32
C ALA A 26 10.81 9.63 -14.51
N ILE A 27 11.18 8.94 -13.44
CA ILE A 27 12.07 7.77 -13.51
C ILE A 27 11.42 6.65 -14.35
N LEU A 28 10.13 6.35 -14.15
CA LEU A 28 9.42 5.34 -14.94
C LEU A 28 9.39 5.69 -16.43
N PHE A 29 9.23 6.98 -16.77
CA PHE A 29 9.24 7.44 -18.15
C PHE A 29 10.60 7.20 -18.82
N GLU A 30 11.70 7.59 -18.17
CA GLU A 30 13.05 7.37 -18.70
C GLU A 30 13.37 5.87 -18.82
N LEU A 31 13.03 5.06 -17.81
CA LEU A 31 13.19 3.61 -17.87
C LEU A 31 12.40 2.97 -19.03
N ASN A 32 11.16 3.44 -19.24
CA ASN A 32 10.33 2.96 -20.34
C ASN A 32 10.91 3.35 -21.70
N LYS A 33 11.45 4.56 -21.82
CA LYS A 33 12.07 5.07 -23.06
C LYS A 33 13.33 4.29 -23.41
N ASP A 34 14.19 4.02 -22.44
CA ASP A 34 15.46 3.29 -22.64
C ASP A 34 15.23 1.84 -23.04
N LYS A 35 14.25 1.18 -22.39
CA LYS A 35 13.99 -0.27 -22.58
C LYS A 35 12.84 -0.57 -23.54
N ASN A 36 12.17 0.47 -24.05
CA ASN A 36 11.03 0.39 -24.96
C ASN A 36 9.94 -0.60 -24.51
N LEU A 37 9.54 -0.55 -23.23
CA LEU A 37 8.77 -1.62 -22.58
C LEU A 37 7.26 -1.54 -22.86
N ILE A 38 6.68 -0.34 -22.87
CA ILE A 38 5.22 -0.12 -22.93
C ILE A 38 4.79 0.49 -24.29
N ASN A 39 5.72 0.90 -25.14
CA ASN A 39 5.36 1.57 -26.40
C ASN A 39 4.67 0.61 -27.38
N ASP A 40 3.60 1.07 -28.04
CA ASP A 40 3.05 0.38 -29.20
C ASP A 40 3.92 0.71 -30.43
N SER A 41 4.25 -0.34 -31.19
CA SER A 41 5.35 -0.51 -32.17
C SER A 41 5.67 0.58 -33.21
N LYS A 42 5.08 1.77 -33.18
CA LYS A 42 5.33 2.86 -34.16
C LYS A 42 5.43 4.27 -33.57
N VAL A 43 5.14 4.51 -32.29
CA VAL A 43 5.18 5.85 -31.69
C VAL A 43 5.86 5.79 -30.33
N CYS A 44 6.91 6.59 -30.15
CA CYS A 44 7.49 6.83 -28.83
C CYS A 44 6.55 7.77 -28.07
N LEU A 45 6.09 7.36 -26.89
CA LEU A 45 5.22 8.18 -26.06
C LEU A 45 5.98 9.44 -25.63
N THR A 46 5.35 10.61 -25.77
CA THR A 46 5.85 11.83 -25.13
C THR A 46 5.62 11.76 -23.62
N LEU A 47 6.25 12.64 -22.85
CA LEU A 47 6.01 12.71 -21.42
C LEU A 47 4.52 12.97 -21.12
N ASP A 48 3.89 13.90 -21.84
CA ASP A 48 2.47 14.25 -21.67
C ASP A 48 1.54 13.06 -21.94
N ASP A 49 1.85 12.25 -22.95
CA ASP A 49 1.10 11.02 -23.26
C ASP A 49 1.27 9.96 -22.15
N PHE A 50 2.46 9.91 -21.55
CA PHE A 50 2.81 8.93 -20.54
C PHE A 50 2.24 9.28 -19.16
N LEU A 51 2.19 10.56 -18.77
CA LEU A 51 1.87 11.00 -17.40
C LEU A 51 0.64 10.33 -16.77
N PRO A 52 -0.55 10.26 -17.43
CA PRO A 52 -1.73 9.63 -16.83
C PRO A 52 -1.51 8.15 -16.48
N TRP A 53 -0.80 7.43 -17.35
CA TRP A 53 -0.45 6.03 -17.13
C TRP A 53 0.71 5.87 -16.16
N GLY A 54 1.67 6.79 -16.20
CA GLY A 54 2.82 6.82 -15.31
C GLY A 54 2.40 6.88 -13.84
N PHE A 55 1.49 7.78 -13.48
CA PHE A 55 0.98 7.85 -12.11
C PHE A 55 0.25 6.57 -11.68
N LYS A 56 -0.52 5.97 -12.59
CA LYS A 56 -1.20 4.71 -12.30
C LYS A 56 -0.22 3.56 -12.09
N ILE A 57 0.76 3.42 -12.98
CA ILE A 57 1.83 2.42 -12.87
C ILE A 57 2.62 2.61 -11.58
N PHE A 58 2.99 3.85 -11.25
CA PHE A 58 3.68 4.17 -10.01
C PHE A 58 2.87 3.75 -8.79
N SER A 59 1.58 4.11 -8.75
CA SER A 59 0.68 3.69 -7.66
C SER A 59 0.57 2.17 -7.56
N ASP A 60 0.39 1.47 -8.68
CA ASP A 60 0.30 0.01 -8.70
C ASP A 60 1.62 -0.64 -8.24
N PHE A 61 2.76 -0.05 -8.59
CA PHE A 61 4.08 -0.50 -8.15
C PHE A 61 4.29 -0.29 -6.65
N GLU A 62 3.84 0.84 -6.09
CA GLU A 62 3.89 1.08 -4.65
C GLU A 62 3.02 0.05 -3.90
N GLU A 63 1.80 -0.20 -4.36
CA GLU A 63 0.89 -1.18 -3.74
C GLU A 63 1.41 -2.62 -3.86
N MET A 64 1.95 -3.02 -5.02
CA MET A 64 2.57 -4.34 -5.15
C MET A 64 3.80 -4.50 -4.26
N TYR A 65 4.61 -3.45 -4.12
CA TYR A 65 5.85 -3.53 -3.36
C TYR A 65 5.60 -3.56 -1.85
N ILE A 66 4.62 -2.80 -1.35
CA ILE A 66 4.19 -2.85 0.06
C ILE A 66 3.51 -4.19 0.40
N GLU A 67 2.86 -4.85 -0.58
CA GLU A 67 2.32 -6.20 -0.46
C GLU A 67 3.37 -7.31 -0.65
N LEU A 68 4.66 -6.98 -0.71
CA LEU A 68 5.76 -7.93 -0.88
C LEU A 68 5.62 -8.80 -2.15
N ILE A 69 5.02 -8.25 -3.21
CA ILE A 69 4.88 -8.94 -4.49
C ILE A 69 6.18 -8.76 -5.29
N GLU A 70 6.83 -9.88 -5.59
CA GLU A 70 8.03 -9.89 -6.42
C GLU A 70 7.70 -9.64 -7.90
N PRO A 71 8.57 -8.95 -8.66
CA PRO A 71 8.35 -8.70 -10.09
C PRO A 71 8.12 -9.97 -10.90
N SER A 72 8.79 -11.08 -10.53
CA SER A 72 8.65 -12.40 -11.14
C SER A 72 7.20 -12.91 -11.16
N LYS A 73 6.38 -12.58 -10.16
CA LYS A 73 4.99 -13.03 -10.05
C LYS A 73 4.09 -12.47 -11.16
N LEU A 74 4.41 -11.28 -11.70
CA LEU A 74 3.67 -10.71 -12.84
C LEU A 74 3.81 -11.56 -14.11
N LYS A 75 4.94 -12.24 -14.31
CA LYS A 75 5.16 -13.15 -15.44
C LYS A 75 4.38 -14.45 -15.30
N GLY A 76 4.08 -14.86 -14.06
CA GLY A 76 3.47 -16.15 -13.71
C GLY A 76 1.96 -16.12 -13.49
N ILE A 77 1.26 -15.02 -13.81
CA ILE A 77 -0.19 -14.88 -13.53
C ILE A 77 -1.02 -16.00 -14.16
N GLU A 78 -0.61 -16.56 -15.30
CA GLU A 78 -1.32 -17.68 -15.97
C GLU A 78 -1.43 -18.92 -15.07
N ALA A 79 -0.36 -19.25 -14.34
CA ALA A 79 -0.35 -20.38 -13.42
C ALA A 79 -1.32 -20.19 -12.24
N ILE A 80 -1.62 -18.93 -11.90
CA ILE A 80 -2.55 -18.56 -10.83
C ILE A 80 -3.99 -18.49 -11.37
N ALA A 81 -4.17 -17.99 -12.60
CA ALA A 81 -5.47 -17.82 -13.24
C ALA A 81 -6.07 -19.14 -13.76
N GLY A 82 -5.25 -20.20 -13.92
CA GLY A 82 -5.71 -21.49 -14.44
C GLY A 82 -6.06 -21.48 -15.93
N GLU A 83 -5.77 -20.39 -16.63
CA GLU A 83 -6.06 -20.18 -18.04
C GLU A 83 -4.85 -19.61 -18.78
N THR A 84 -4.66 -20.02 -20.04
CA THR A 84 -3.61 -19.47 -20.90
C THR A 84 -4.02 -18.08 -21.40
N LEU A 85 -3.24 -17.05 -21.08
CA LEU A 85 -3.51 -15.70 -21.56
C LEU A 85 -3.10 -15.56 -23.03
N PRO A 86 -3.74 -14.65 -23.78
CA PRO A 86 -3.26 -14.27 -25.10
C PRO A 86 -1.81 -13.77 -25.08
N VAL A 87 -1.02 -14.15 -26.09
CA VAL A 87 0.41 -13.79 -26.24
C VAL A 87 0.67 -12.27 -26.09
N ARG A 88 -0.25 -11.43 -26.57
CA ARG A 88 -0.14 -9.97 -26.43
C ARG A 88 -0.18 -9.52 -24.96
N ILE A 89 -1.01 -10.16 -24.13
CA ILE A 89 -1.13 -9.86 -22.70
C ILE A 89 0.12 -10.36 -21.96
N GLN A 90 0.58 -11.59 -22.26
CA GLN A 90 1.82 -12.13 -21.70
C GLN A 90 3.03 -11.21 -21.95
N LYS A 91 3.18 -10.72 -23.19
CA LYS A 91 4.25 -9.76 -23.54
C LYS A 91 4.15 -8.48 -22.71
N LYS A 92 2.95 -7.91 -22.56
CA LYS A 92 2.74 -6.70 -21.75
C LYS A 92 3.05 -6.93 -20.26
N LEU A 93 2.63 -8.06 -19.69
CA LEU A 93 2.94 -8.42 -18.30
C LEU A 93 4.44 -8.64 -18.10
N THR A 94 5.12 -9.23 -19.09
CA THR A 94 6.58 -9.39 -19.07
C THR A 94 7.27 -8.03 -19.09
N SER A 95 6.85 -7.12 -19.98
CA SER A 95 7.36 -5.74 -20.02
C SER A 95 7.13 -5.00 -18.69
N LEU A 96 5.94 -5.13 -18.11
CA LEU A 96 5.59 -4.48 -16.84
C LEU A 96 6.42 -5.04 -15.68
N SER A 97 6.62 -6.36 -15.65
CA SER A 97 7.49 -7.04 -14.69
C SER A 97 8.93 -6.52 -14.78
N THR A 98 9.48 -6.41 -15.99
CA THR A 98 10.82 -5.86 -16.20
C THR A 98 10.91 -4.38 -15.79
N LEU A 99 9.87 -3.58 -16.06
CA LEU A 99 9.84 -2.17 -15.64
C LEU A 99 9.82 -2.07 -14.11
N TYR A 100 8.99 -2.88 -13.44
CA TYR A 100 8.87 -2.92 -11.98
C TYR A 100 10.19 -3.31 -11.30
N GLU A 101 10.86 -4.36 -11.80
CA GLU A 101 12.18 -4.77 -11.34
C GLU A 101 13.21 -3.64 -11.49
N SER A 102 13.29 -3.07 -12.70
CA SER A 102 14.24 -1.99 -13.00
C SER A 102 14.02 -0.75 -12.13
N PHE A 103 12.77 -0.44 -11.82
CA PHE A 103 12.40 0.73 -11.02
C PHE A 103 12.98 0.66 -9.61
N TYR A 104 12.81 -0.47 -8.91
CA TYR A 104 13.29 -0.61 -7.54
C TYR A 104 14.79 -0.94 -7.45
N GLU A 105 15.40 -1.53 -8.47
CA GLU A 105 16.86 -1.71 -8.52
C GLU A 105 17.62 -0.37 -8.45
N LEU A 106 17.09 0.68 -9.09
CA LEU A 106 17.68 2.02 -9.07
C LEU A 106 17.78 2.62 -7.66
N PHE A 107 16.92 2.23 -6.73
CA PHE A 107 16.84 2.87 -5.42
C PHE A 107 18.04 2.52 -4.56
N SER A 108 18.49 1.26 -4.63
CA SER A 108 19.68 0.77 -3.94
C SER A 108 20.96 1.53 -4.36
N GLN A 109 20.96 2.11 -5.56
CA GLN A 109 22.13 2.76 -6.16
C GLN A 109 22.16 4.28 -5.97
N ASN A 110 21.02 4.91 -5.66
CA ASN A 110 20.87 6.38 -5.75
C ASN A 110 20.52 7.07 -4.42
N ASN A 111 20.57 6.36 -3.28
CA ASN A 111 20.17 6.91 -1.96
C ASN A 111 18.77 7.56 -1.96
N ILE A 112 17.83 6.91 -2.64
CA ILE A 112 16.42 7.31 -2.74
C ILE A 112 15.51 6.21 -2.21
N SER A 113 14.36 6.62 -1.68
CA SER A 113 13.30 5.74 -1.21
C SER A 113 11.93 6.21 -1.70
N THR A 114 10.99 5.29 -1.81
CA THR A 114 9.55 5.54 -1.88
C THR A 114 8.85 5.13 -0.59
N ARG A 115 7.56 5.47 -0.46
CA ARG A 115 6.72 5.04 0.66
C ARG A 115 6.77 3.52 0.80
N ALA A 116 6.46 2.78 -0.27
CA ALA A 116 6.45 1.33 -0.24
C ALA A 116 7.83 0.75 0.11
N SER A 117 8.91 1.35 -0.41
CA SER A 117 10.27 0.89 -0.10
C SER A 117 10.64 1.01 1.38
N ARG A 118 10.19 2.07 2.05
CA ARG A 118 10.41 2.27 3.49
C ARG A 118 9.65 1.23 4.30
N TYR A 119 8.37 1.02 3.98
CA TYR A 119 7.55 -0.02 4.62
C TYR A 119 8.21 -1.41 4.52
N ARG A 120 8.66 -1.79 3.32
CA ARG A 120 9.30 -3.09 3.10
C ARG A 120 10.63 -3.23 3.85
N LYS A 121 11.50 -2.22 3.78
CA LYS A 121 12.77 -2.21 4.53
C LYS A 121 12.54 -2.30 6.05
N VAL A 122 11.60 -1.52 6.60
CA VAL A 122 11.23 -1.65 8.02
C VAL A 122 10.70 -3.04 8.31
N ALA A 123 9.83 -3.60 7.47
CA ALA A 123 9.30 -4.95 7.67
C ALA A 123 10.40 -6.02 7.65
N ASP A 124 11.43 -5.85 6.82
CA ASP A 124 12.58 -6.76 6.73
C ASP A 124 13.53 -6.66 7.92
N ASP A 125 13.69 -5.46 8.50
CA ASP A 125 14.61 -5.19 9.60
C ASP A 125 13.93 -4.92 10.95
N ILE A 126 12.63 -5.18 11.08
CA ILE A 126 11.83 -4.82 12.27
C ILE A 126 12.41 -5.35 13.59
N GLU A 127 13.10 -6.49 13.55
CA GLU A 127 13.75 -7.09 14.73
C GLU A 127 14.93 -6.27 15.26
N LYS A 128 15.53 -5.41 14.41
CA LYS A 128 16.64 -4.52 14.76
C LYS A 128 16.16 -3.17 15.30
N VAL A 129 14.87 -2.86 15.18
CA VAL A 129 14.30 -1.59 15.62
C VAL A 129 14.25 -1.58 17.15
N ASP A 130 14.93 -0.60 17.76
CA ASP A 130 14.76 -0.33 19.18
C ASP A 130 13.40 0.37 19.42
N LEU A 131 12.49 -0.38 20.03
CA LEU A 131 11.16 0.08 20.41
C LEU A 131 10.97 0.14 21.92
N ASP A 132 12.02 -0.17 22.69
CA ASP A 132 11.98 -0.15 24.14
C ASP A 132 12.06 1.30 24.67
N ILE A 133 12.41 2.25 23.81
CA ILE A 133 12.20 3.69 24.00
C ILE A 133 10.74 4.04 24.31
N PHE A 134 9.78 3.22 23.88
CA PHE A 134 8.37 3.42 24.16
C PHE A 134 7.97 2.60 25.38
N LYS A 135 7.47 3.29 26.41
CA LYS A 135 6.89 2.62 27.59
C LYS A 135 5.71 1.71 27.21
N LYS A 136 4.90 2.14 26.24
CA LYS A 136 3.75 1.39 25.73
C LYS A 136 3.46 1.78 24.28
N ILE A 137 3.13 0.80 23.46
CA ILE A 137 2.73 0.95 22.07
C ILE A 137 1.28 0.51 21.96
N LEU A 138 0.43 1.37 21.39
CA LEU A 138 -0.99 1.09 21.19
C LEU A 138 -1.28 1.10 19.68
N ILE A 139 -1.78 -0.03 19.18
CA ILE A 139 -2.15 -0.20 17.78
C ILE A 139 -3.67 -0.28 17.70
N VAL A 140 -4.30 0.74 17.12
CA VAL A 140 -5.75 0.95 17.17
C VAL A 140 -6.30 1.32 15.79
N GLY A 141 -7.48 0.79 15.43
CA GLY A 141 -8.25 1.27 14.27
C GLY A 141 -7.88 0.67 12.92
N PHE A 142 -7.28 -0.52 12.90
CA PHE A 142 -6.89 -1.21 11.67
C PHE A 142 -7.88 -2.31 11.29
N PHE A 143 -8.23 -2.37 10.01
CA PHE A 143 -9.18 -3.35 9.46
C PHE A 143 -8.53 -4.25 8.39
N ALA A 144 -7.62 -3.68 7.60
CA ALA A 144 -6.83 -4.40 6.62
C ALA A 144 -5.37 -3.94 6.75
N LEU A 145 -4.45 -4.89 6.59
CA LEU A 145 -3.02 -4.66 6.63
C LEU A 145 -2.41 -5.16 5.33
N THR A 146 -1.48 -4.39 4.79
CA THR A 146 -0.58 -4.86 3.74
C THR A 146 0.33 -5.96 4.28
N GLN A 147 0.95 -6.79 3.41
CA GLN A 147 1.91 -7.79 3.88
C GLN A 147 3.08 -7.19 4.68
N SER A 148 3.57 -6.01 4.30
CA SER A 148 4.62 -5.32 5.08
C SER A 148 4.13 -4.91 6.47
N GLU A 149 2.96 -4.29 6.58
CA GLU A 149 2.37 -3.90 7.87
C GLU A 149 2.08 -5.12 8.74
N ARG A 150 1.60 -6.20 8.14
CA ARG A 150 1.36 -7.46 8.84
C ARG A 150 2.65 -7.99 9.47
N LYS A 151 3.75 -8.06 8.71
CA LYS A 151 5.05 -8.51 9.21
C LYS A 151 5.54 -7.63 10.37
N ILE A 152 5.34 -6.32 10.26
CA ILE A 152 5.67 -5.37 11.33
C ILE A 152 4.82 -5.65 12.57
N PHE A 153 3.50 -5.79 12.41
CA PHE A 153 2.57 -5.95 13.53
C PHE A 153 2.73 -7.29 14.23
N GLU A 154 2.98 -8.38 13.48
CA GLU A 154 3.30 -9.69 14.05
C GLU A 154 4.54 -9.62 14.96
N GLN A 155 5.54 -8.82 14.59
CA GLN A 155 6.74 -8.64 15.43
C GLN A 155 6.48 -7.72 16.62
N LEU A 156 5.70 -6.65 16.44
CA LEU A 156 5.25 -5.79 17.54
C LEU A 156 4.45 -6.56 18.58
N GLY A 157 3.60 -7.51 18.16
CA GLY A 157 2.79 -8.32 19.06
C GLY A 157 3.56 -9.29 19.94
N LYS A 158 4.82 -9.60 19.60
CA LYS A 158 5.70 -10.38 20.48
C LYS A 158 6.27 -9.57 21.64
N LYS A 159 6.17 -8.23 21.60
CA LYS A 159 6.69 -7.36 22.66
C LYS A 159 5.66 -7.14 23.76
N ASN A 160 6.13 -7.19 25.01
CA ASN A 160 5.30 -7.01 26.21
C ASN A 160 4.74 -5.60 26.37
N ASN A 161 5.32 -4.60 25.71
CA ASN A 161 4.87 -3.21 25.75
C ASN A 161 3.84 -2.85 24.66
N THR A 162 3.45 -3.79 23.79
CA THR A 162 2.48 -3.56 22.72
C THR A 162 1.08 -4.02 23.13
N SER A 163 0.05 -3.25 22.77
CA SER A 163 -1.34 -3.70 22.87
C SER A 163 -2.11 -3.36 21.61
N PHE A 164 -2.91 -4.31 21.13
CA PHE A 164 -3.81 -4.11 20.01
C PHE A 164 -5.23 -3.83 20.50
N VAL A 165 -5.91 -2.90 19.85
CA VAL A 165 -7.32 -2.60 20.07
C VAL A 165 -8.05 -2.73 18.75
N PHE A 166 -8.93 -3.72 18.70
CA PHE A 166 -9.75 -4.04 17.54
C PHE A 166 -11.19 -3.61 17.77
N GLN A 167 -11.85 -3.15 16.71
CA GLN A 167 -13.29 -2.95 16.71
C GLN A 167 -13.96 -4.23 16.18
N LYS A 168 -14.93 -4.77 16.93
CA LYS A 168 -15.70 -5.93 16.48
C LYS A 168 -16.45 -5.58 15.19
N GLY A 169 -16.26 -6.39 14.16
CA GLY A 169 -16.87 -6.19 12.85
C GLY A 169 -16.47 -7.28 11.86
N PRO A 170 -17.07 -7.30 10.66
CA PRO A 170 -16.79 -8.33 9.67
C PRO A 170 -15.30 -8.41 9.31
N GLY A 171 -14.74 -9.62 9.35
CA GLY A 171 -13.36 -9.88 8.94
C GLY A 171 -12.31 -9.71 10.06
N ILE A 172 -12.71 -9.25 11.25
CA ILE A 172 -11.78 -9.05 12.36
C ILE A 172 -11.21 -10.37 12.89
N GLU A 173 -11.98 -11.45 12.86
CA GLU A 173 -11.54 -12.77 13.31
C GLU A 173 -10.40 -13.31 12.43
N SER A 174 -10.46 -13.04 11.12
CA SER A 174 -9.37 -13.40 10.20
C SER A 174 -8.12 -12.58 10.46
N LEU A 175 -8.27 -11.29 10.81
CA LEU A 175 -7.14 -10.43 11.15
C LEU A 175 -6.47 -10.88 12.46
N ILE A 176 -7.27 -11.13 13.51
CA ILE A 176 -6.79 -11.58 14.82
C ILE A 176 -6.03 -12.90 14.71
N SER A 177 -6.60 -13.88 13.99
CA SER A 177 -5.96 -15.19 13.79
C SER A 177 -4.63 -15.08 13.03
N ARG A 178 -4.53 -14.19 12.04
CA ARG A 178 -3.29 -13.95 11.28
C ARG A 178 -2.20 -13.28 12.13
N LEU A 179 -2.57 -12.41 13.07
CA LEU A 179 -1.63 -11.72 13.95
C LEU A 179 -1.16 -12.58 15.14
N HIS A 180 -1.79 -13.74 15.38
CA HIS A 180 -1.50 -14.63 16.50
C HIS A 180 -1.59 -13.94 17.86
N VAL A 181 -2.59 -13.06 18.04
CA VAL A 181 -2.82 -12.30 19.28
C VAL A 181 -4.03 -12.86 20.00
N ASP A 182 -3.91 -13.08 21.31
CA ASP A 182 -5.04 -13.39 22.17
C ASP A 182 -5.84 -12.12 22.48
N VAL A 183 -7.15 -12.14 22.20
CA VAL A 183 -8.03 -10.97 22.35
C VAL A 183 -9.10 -11.24 23.38
N GLU A 184 -9.20 -10.34 24.36
CA GLU A 184 -10.33 -10.28 25.31
C GLU A 184 -11.43 -9.40 24.71
N GLU A 185 -12.62 -9.97 24.48
CA GLU A 185 -13.77 -9.17 24.03
C GLU A 185 -14.33 -8.35 25.21
N LYS A 186 -14.16 -7.03 25.16
CA LYS A 186 -14.79 -6.10 26.10
C LYS A 186 -16.09 -5.59 25.52
N GLY A 187 -17.19 -6.21 25.91
CA GLY A 187 -18.54 -5.79 25.54
C GLY A 187 -18.88 -4.45 26.21
N ALA A 188 -19.14 -3.43 25.39
CA ALA A 188 -19.99 -2.32 25.80
C ALA A 188 -21.36 -2.55 25.15
N GLU A 189 -22.46 -2.35 25.89
CA GLU A 189 -23.78 -2.23 25.27
C GLU A 189 -23.73 -1.05 24.31
N MET A 190 -23.63 -1.34 23.00
CA MET A 190 -23.79 -0.32 21.98
C MET A 190 -25.25 0.10 22.00
N LYS A 191 -25.54 1.23 22.65
CA LYS A 191 -26.75 1.99 22.34
C LYS A 191 -26.66 2.31 20.85
N GLY A 192 -27.57 1.73 20.06
CA GLY A 192 -27.66 2.03 18.64
C GLY A 192 -27.71 3.54 18.44
N ALA A 193 -26.96 4.05 17.47
CA ALA A 193 -27.05 5.45 17.12
C ALA A 193 -28.52 5.74 16.73
N GLU A 194 -29.10 6.79 17.30
CA GLU A 194 -30.44 7.22 16.92
C GLU A 194 -30.33 7.88 15.54
N VAL A 195 -30.53 7.07 14.49
CA VAL A 195 -30.49 7.53 13.10
C VAL A 195 -31.88 8.06 12.75
N ASN A 196 -31.98 9.39 12.68
CA ASN A 196 -33.19 10.06 12.24
C ASN A 196 -33.05 10.48 10.77
N PHE A 197 -33.97 10.03 9.93
CA PHE A 197 -34.08 10.50 8.55
C PHE A 197 -34.99 11.73 8.51
N TYR A 198 -34.40 12.89 8.20
CA TYR A 198 -35.14 14.11 7.97
C TYR A 198 -35.25 14.36 6.47
N LYS A 199 -36.49 14.46 5.98
CA LYS A 199 -36.76 14.91 4.61
C LYS A 199 -36.79 16.44 4.62
N ALA A 200 -35.80 17.08 4.01
CA ALA A 200 -35.89 18.50 3.69
C ALA A 200 -36.90 18.70 2.55
N MET A 201 -37.67 19.79 2.58
CA MET A 201 -38.43 20.21 1.39
C MET A 201 -37.45 20.58 0.28
N ASP A 202 -37.78 20.25 -0.97
CA ASP A 202 -37.06 20.83 -2.08
C ASP A 202 -37.38 22.34 -2.17
N VAL A 203 -36.49 23.10 -2.82
CA VAL A 203 -36.65 24.55 -2.98
C VAL A 203 -37.93 24.92 -3.77
N HIS A 204 -38.49 23.98 -4.53
CA HIS A 204 -39.75 24.17 -5.24
C HIS A 204 -40.97 24.05 -4.31
N GLY A 205 -40.92 23.21 -3.28
CA GLY A 205 -41.97 23.00 -2.28
C GLY A 205 -42.17 24.18 -1.31
N GLU A 206 -41.10 24.92 -1.00
CA GLU A 206 -41.20 26.14 -0.17
C GLU A 206 -41.98 27.26 -0.85
N ILE A 207 -41.85 27.40 -2.18
CA ILE A 207 -42.54 28.43 -2.96
C ILE A 207 -44.05 28.14 -3.08
N PHE A 208 -44.45 26.86 -3.16
CA PHE A 208 -45.86 26.48 -3.25
C PHE A 208 -46.63 26.58 -1.91
N ALA A 209 -45.94 26.63 -0.77
CA ALA A 209 -46.57 26.77 0.55
C ALA A 209 -46.91 28.23 0.94
N LEU A 210 -46.56 29.21 0.10
CA LEU A 210 -46.78 30.65 0.32
C LEU A 210 -47.98 31.22 -0.47
N ASN A 211 -48.76 30.40 -1.16
CA ASN A 211 -49.98 30.80 -1.88
C ASN A 211 -51.25 30.24 -1.24
#